data_AF-A0A137NX78-F1
#
_entry.id   AF-A0A137NX78-F1
#
_cell.length_a   1.000
_cell.length_b   1.000
_cell.length_c   1.000
_cell.angle_alpha   90.00
_cell.angle_beta   90.00
_cell.angle_gamma   90.00
#
_symmetry.space_group_name_H-M   'P 1'
#
loop_
_entity.id
_entity.type
_entity.pdbx_description
1 polymer ?
#
loop_
_entity_poly.entity_id
_entity_poly.type
_entity_poly.pdbx_seq_one_letter_code
_entity_poly.pdbx_strand_id
1 'polypeptide(L)'
;MQGEFNKIKLLVKIKWEEIFILNEFNQYSTISGYKEISLLNKYLREKFRTKLFKYISVRYDHLEGFPDYFEGSKDNEIQDGNLAKLSIKQLEGIYNFKINKINPFVMELVKEAKLFSNYLESLTLLFLGRQCYFLFSQICNFNQLTTLSICGCVVGLEEFSKTMLKLVNLEFLILNEVEFVKFQNDGDIDRTLVFPSSLKVLDYSSLCINITDLTKNGYDFIFHYKASIIQNTFYFAPHILPELEKLKFIDYDYESEFLPLFLALNPQLKSLNVLCNSLDLECLFTLSNNNNIKHLSIEFGDFDFGFVSEESLPPLSSLIFIEIHKITLSSYLTAYELISSCENLEGIELEVECYDEEFVNNIINKLSKLKSFKLNILVISETKFNLNMFSSIESLAISLNSTKELIEFNLPKHSFNTKFIKLQMKNWYEDSFNLIKESQSKDSNWHIKLLGNNIICKHIGN
;
A
#
# COMPACT_ATOMS: atom_id res chain seq x y z
N MET A 1 -31.73 -17.51 7.43
CA MET A 1 -30.30 -17.10 7.41
C MET A 1 -30.09 -15.58 7.35
N GLN A 2 -30.83 -14.79 6.56
CA GLN A 2 -30.70 -13.32 6.57
C GLN A 2 -31.08 -12.64 7.91
N GLY A 3 -32.01 -13.21 8.68
CA GLY A 3 -32.40 -12.70 10.01
C GLY A 3 -31.33 -12.86 11.11
N GLU A 4 -30.46 -13.87 11.01
CA GLU A 4 -29.36 -14.06 11.98
C GLU A 4 -28.17 -13.15 11.70
N PHE A 5 -27.87 -12.87 10.42
CA PHE A 5 -26.83 -11.90 10.03
C PHE A 5 -27.15 -10.47 10.49
N ASN A 6 -28.43 -10.07 10.50
CA ASN A 6 -28.85 -8.77 11.04
C ASN A 6 -28.75 -8.70 12.57
N LYS A 7 -28.95 -9.81 13.29
CA LYS A 7 -28.73 -9.87 14.75
C LYS A 7 -27.25 -9.75 15.13
N ILE A 8 -26.36 -10.35 14.34
CA ILE A 8 -24.90 -10.23 14.56
C ILE A 8 -24.44 -8.79 14.30
N LYS A 9 -24.97 -8.09 13.28
CA LYS A 9 -24.66 -6.67 13.04
C LYS A 9 -25.11 -5.74 14.17
N LEU A 10 -26.19 -6.05 14.87
CA LEU A 10 -26.67 -5.29 16.03
C LEU A 10 -25.79 -5.47 17.26
N LEU A 11 -25.24 -6.68 17.48
CA LEU A 11 -24.32 -6.96 18.59
C LEU A 11 -22.98 -6.22 18.47
N VAL A 12 -22.53 -5.90 17.26
CA VAL A 12 -21.27 -5.16 17.01
C VAL A 12 -21.36 -3.69 17.44
N LYS A 13 -22.55 -3.12 17.59
CA LYS A 13 -22.75 -1.73 18.08
C LYS A 13 -22.82 -1.62 19.62
N ILE A 14 -22.76 -2.75 20.33
CA ILE A 14 -22.82 -2.73 21.78
C ILE A 14 -21.42 -2.45 22.32
N LYS A 15 -21.24 -1.27 22.90
CA LYS A 15 -20.05 -0.94 23.70
C LYS A 15 -20.15 -1.67 25.04
N TRP A 16 -19.67 -2.91 25.06
CA TRP A 16 -19.74 -3.79 26.23
C TRP A 16 -19.10 -3.16 27.47
N GLU A 17 -18.04 -2.38 27.30
CA GLU A 17 -17.45 -1.59 28.38
C GLU A 17 -18.43 -0.60 29.03
N GLU A 18 -19.33 0.03 28.25
CA GLU A 18 -20.34 0.95 28.78
C GLU A 18 -21.47 0.17 29.49
N ILE A 19 -21.85 -1.02 29.02
CA ILE A 19 -22.88 -1.85 29.68
C ILE A 19 -22.46 -2.24 31.10
N PHE A 20 -21.17 -2.48 31.34
CA PHE A 20 -20.66 -2.80 32.69
C PHE A 20 -20.56 -1.59 33.62
N ILE A 21 -20.69 -0.36 33.09
CA ILE A 21 -20.63 0.90 33.84
C ILE A 21 -22.03 1.42 34.18
N LEU A 22 -23.07 1.01 33.45
CA LEU A 22 -24.45 1.45 33.70
C LEU A 22 -25.00 0.89 35.02
N ASN A 23 -25.28 1.79 35.96
CA ASN A 23 -25.83 1.47 37.27
C ASN A 23 -27.20 0.78 37.20
N GLU A 24 -27.94 0.98 36.12
CA GLU A 24 -29.23 0.37 35.86
C GLU A 24 -29.08 -1.14 35.62
N PHE A 25 -28.04 -1.57 34.89
CA PHE A 25 -27.71 -2.99 34.73
C PHE A 25 -27.29 -3.61 36.07
N ASN A 26 -26.69 -2.79 36.94
CA ASN A 26 -26.19 -3.26 38.20
C ASN A 26 -27.29 -3.68 39.19
N GLN A 27 -28.51 -3.14 39.02
CA GLN A 27 -29.67 -3.44 39.87
C GLN A 27 -30.33 -4.79 39.54
N TYR A 28 -30.09 -5.34 38.35
CA TYR A 28 -30.74 -6.58 37.88
C TYR A 28 -29.83 -7.81 37.93
N SER A 29 -28.54 -7.63 38.25
CA SER A 29 -27.57 -8.73 38.31
C SER A 29 -27.26 -9.10 39.75
N THR A 30 -27.36 -10.39 40.09
CA THR A 30 -26.87 -10.89 41.38
C THR A 30 -25.34 -10.90 41.40
N ILE A 31 -24.72 -10.91 42.58
CA ILE A 31 -23.26 -11.09 42.75
C ILE A 31 -22.74 -12.31 41.96
N SER A 32 -23.53 -13.38 41.89
CA SER A 32 -23.21 -14.57 41.08
C SER A 32 -23.19 -14.25 39.58
N GLY A 33 -24.18 -13.51 39.08
CA GLY A 33 -24.25 -13.08 37.68
C GLY A 33 -23.04 -12.22 37.27
N TYR A 34 -22.59 -11.30 38.13
CA TYR A 34 -21.35 -10.55 37.85
C TYR A 34 -20.11 -11.42 37.79
N LYS A 35 -20.01 -12.42 38.66
CA LYS A 35 -18.89 -13.38 38.62
C LYS A 35 -18.89 -14.14 37.30
N GLU A 36 -20.05 -14.63 36.87
CA GLU A 36 -20.20 -15.34 35.59
C GLU A 36 -19.86 -14.45 34.40
N ILE A 37 -20.36 -13.21 34.36
CA ILE A 37 -20.07 -12.30 33.26
C ILE A 37 -18.59 -11.89 33.26
N SER A 38 -17.99 -11.67 34.44
CA SER A 38 -16.56 -11.38 34.56
C SER A 38 -15.69 -12.55 34.06
N LEU A 39 -16.05 -13.79 34.42
CA LEU A 39 -15.38 -14.99 33.93
C LEU A 39 -15.57 -15.18 32.42
N LEU A 40 -16.78 -14.96 31.91
CA LEU A 40 -17.07 -15.02 30.48
C LEU A 40 -16.26 -13.97 29.72
N ASN A 41 -16.23 -12.72 30.19
CA ASN A 41 -15.40 -11.66 29.62
C ASN A 41 -13.92 -12.00 29.64
N LYS A 42 -13.40 -12.55 30.75
CA LYS A 42 -12.02 -13.02 30.83
C LYS A 42 -11.74 -14.11 29.80
N TYR A 43 -12.62 -15.11 29.70
CA TYR A 43 -12.51 -16.19 28.73
C TYR A 43 -12.57 -15.68 27.28
N LEU A 44 -13.50 -14.77 26.97
CA LEU A 44 -13.60 -14.16 25.65
C LEU A 44 -12.34 -13.34 25.33
N ARG A 45 -11.84 -12.53 26.26
CA ARG A 45 -10.58 -11.78 26.08
C ARG A 45 -9.42 -12.71 25.78
N GLU A 46 -9.23 -13.78 26.54
CA GLU A 46 -8.17 -14.76 26.26
C GLU A 46 -8.37 -15.46 24.91
N LYS A 47 -9.61 -15.83 24.57
CA LYS A 47 -9.94 -16.47 23.29
C LYS A 47 -9.72 -15.55 22.08
N PHE A 48 -9.95 -14.25 22.23
CA PHE A 48 -9.77 -13.27 21.18
C PHE A 48 -8.40 -12.60 21.20
N ARG A 49 -7.60 -12.79 22.26
CA ARG A 49 -6.29 -12.16 22.44
C ARG A 49 -5.39 -12.35 21.22
N THR A 50 -5.28 -13.58 20.73
CA THR A 50 -4.47 -13.92 19.55
C THR A 50 -4.95 -13.22 18.29
N LYS A 51 -6.26 -12.97 18.16
CA LYS A 51 -6.84 -12.29 16.99
C LYS A 51 -6.73 -10.76 17.10
N LEU A 52 -6.92 -10.22 18.29
CA LEU A 52 -6.90 -8.77 18.54
C LEU A 52 -5.49 -8.19 18.42
N PHE A 53 -4.49 -8.90 18.95
CA PHE A 53 -3.10 -8.44 18.93
C PHE A 53 -2.29 -8.98 17.74
N LYS A 54 -2.97 -9.63 16.79
CA LYS A 54 -2.35 -10.14 15.57
C LYS A 54 -1.81 -9.02 14.68
N TYR A 55 -2.59 -7.95 14.58
CA TYR A 55 -2.34 -6.79 13.75
C TYR A 55 -2.38 -5.55 14.63
N ILE A 56 -1.25 -4.85 14.74
CA ILE A 56 -1.15 -3.64 15.55
C ILE A 56 -0.70 -2.49 14.67
N SER A 57 -1.42 -1.37 14.77
CA SER A 57 -1.02 -0.12 14.15
C SER A 57 -0.76 0.92 15.24
N VAL A 58 0.43 1.52 15.19
CA VAL A 58 0.83 2.65 16.04
C VAL A 58 0.84 3.88 15.15
N ARG A 59 0.00 4.86 15.50
CA ARG A 59 -0.19 6.10 14.75
C ARG A 59 0.12 7.29 15.65
N TYR A 60 0.58 8.39 15.05
CA TYR A 60 0.89 9.62 15.78
C TYR A 60 -0.32 10.15 16.57
N ASP A 61 -1.48 10.24 15.92
CA ASP A 61 -2.73 10.72 16.50
C ASP A 61 -3.14 9.93 17.76
N HIS A 62 -2.79 8.64 17.83
CA HIS A 62 -2.99 7.82 19.01
C HIS A 62 -1.97 8.11 20.12
N LEU A 63 -0.69 8.26 19.77
CA LEU A 63 0.37 8.52 20.76
C LEU A 63 0.23 9.91 21.40
N GLU A 64 -0.19 10.91 20.61
CA GLU A 64 -0.41 12.27 21.08
C GLU A 64 -1.46 12.37 22.19
N GLY A 65 -2.43 11.44 22.21
CA GLY A 65 -3.46 11.36 23.25
C GLY A 65 -2.96 10.87 24.61
N PHE A 66 -1.73 10.36 24.72
CA PHE A 66 -1.19 9.88 25.99
C PHE A 66 -0.77 11.06 26.88
N PRO A 67 -1.14 11.07 28.19
CA PRO A 67 -0.82 12.18 29.10
C PRO A 67 0.66 12.53 29.21
N ASP A 68 1.54 11.55 29.03
CA ASP A 68 3.00 11.69 29.14
C ASP A 68 3.70 11.67 27.77
N TYR A 69 2.97 11.92 26.68
CA TYR A 69 3.54 12.04 25.35
C TYR A 69 4.52 13.22 25.28
N PHE A 70 5.77 12.91 24.94
CA PHE A 70 6.89 13.85 25.09
C PHE A 70 6.91 15.01 24.06
N GLU A 71 5.99 15.02 23.09
CA GLU A 71 5.84 16.12 22.11
C GLU A 71 4.51 16.90 22.31
N GLY A 72 3.63 16.46 23.21
CA GLY A 72 2.31 17.05 23.45
C GLY A 72 2.32 18.39 24.22
N SER A 73 2.32 19.49 23.45
CA SER A 73 1.51 20.72 23.65
C SER A 73 1.44 21.47 25.00
N LYS A 74 2.44 21.43 25.89
CA LYS A 74 2.55 22.43 26.98
C LYS A 74 3.89 23.12 27.17
N ASP A 75 4.97 22.62 26.55
CA ASP A 75 6.30 23.22 26.65
C ASP A 75 6.63 24.15 25.47
N ASN A 76 5.63 24.88 24.96
CA ASN A 76 5.81 25.92 23.94
C ASN A 76 6.80 27.01 24.38
N GLU A 77 7.07 27.15 25.68
CA GLU A 77 8.04 28.11 26.24
C GLU A 77 9.50 27.81 25.85
N ILE A 78 9.83 26.58 25.44
CA ILE A 78 11.21 26.19 25.07
C ILE A 78 11.43 26.23 23.55
N GLN A 79 10.37 26.32 22.74
CA GLN A 79 10.47 26.32 21.29
C GLN A 79 11.01 27.63 20.70
N ASP A 80 11.06 28.73 21.47
CA ASP A 80 11.43 30.07 21.00
C ASP A 80 12.95 30.27 20.80
N GLY A 81 13.73 29.18 20.80
CA GLY A 81 15.13 29.13 20.33
C GLY A 81 16.17 29.93 21.12
N ASN A 82 15.76 30.74 22.09
CA ASN A 82 16.67 31.61 22.82
C ASN A 82 17.22 30.90 24.07
N LEU A 83 18.09 29.91 23.85
CA LEU A 83 18.76 29.12 24.89
C LEU A 83 19.43 30.00 25.96
N ALA A 84 19.88 31.20 25.60
CA ALA A 84 20.50 32.17 26.51
C ALA A 84 19.54 32.74 27.58
N LYS A 85 18.23 32.59 27.40
CA LYS A 85 17.19 33.01 28.35
C LYS A 85 16.68 31.87 29.24
N LEU A 86 17.15 30.64 29.01
CA LEU A 86 16.74 29.49 29.79
C LEU A 86 17.47 29.45 31.12
N SER A 87 16.74 29.14 32.19
CA SER A 87 17.31 28.82 33.49
C SER A 87 18.16 27.54 33.42
N ILE A 88 19.11 27.39 34.35
CA ILE A 88 19.94 26.17 34.47
C ILE A 88 19.06 24.91 34.56
N LYS A 89 17.94 24.97 35.28
CA LYS A 89 16.98 23.87 35.40
C LYS A 89 16.31 23.51 34.07
N GLN A 90 16.04 24.49 33.21
CA GLN A 90 15.51 24.26 31.85
C GLN A 90 16.59 23.64 30.94
N LEU A 91 17.85 24.11 31.05
CA LEU A 91 18.98 23.52 30.33
C LEU A 91 19.25 22.08 30.76
N GLU A 92 19.25 21.79 32.07
CA GLU A 92 19.35 20.41 32.60
C GLU A 92 18.17 19.54 32.14
N GLY A 93 16.97 20.12 32.06
CA GLY A 93 15.80 19.47 31.49
C GLY A 93 15.97 19.10 30.02
N ILE A 94 16.62 19.96 29.22
CA ILE A 94 16.99 19.72 27.82
C ILE A 94 18.02 18.60 27.72
N TYR A 95 19.14 18.69 28.45
CA TYR A 95 20.21 17.68 28.40
C TYR A 95 19.73 16.30 28.86
N ASN A 96 18.84 16.25 29.85
CA ASN A 96 18.27 15.01 30.36
C ASN A 96 16.90 14.66 29.74
N PHE A 97 16.47 15.35 28.69
CA PHE A 97 15.13 15.19 28.11
C PHE A 97 14.85 13.75 27.70
N LYS A 98 15.83 13.11 27.06
CA LYS A 98 15.73 11.69 26.70
C LYS A 98 15.49 10.80 27.91
N ILE A 99 16.22 11.03 29.01
CA ILE A 99 16.14 10.20 30.22
C ILE A 99 14.83 10.46 30.98
N ASN A 100 14.38 11.72 31.04
CA ASN A 100 13.28 12.13 31.89
C ASN A 100 11.90 12.06 31.21
N LYS A 101 11.84 12.14 29.87
CA LYS A 101 10.59 12.20 29.11
C LYS A 101 10.46 11.07 28.10
N ILE A 102 11.45 10.90 27.22
CA ILE A 102 11.37 9.90 26.15
C ILE A 102 11.46 8.48 26.71
N ASN A 103 12.51 8.16 27.47
CA ASN A 103 12.76 6.80 27.95
C ASN A 103 11.61 6.25 28.82
N PRO A 104 11.04 7.00 29.79
CA PRO A 104 9.93 6.49 30.60
C PRO A 104 8.72 6.12 29.73
N PHE A 105 8.34 7.01 28.81
CA PHE A 105 7.24 6.78 27.88
C PHE A 105 7.49 5.55 26.99
N VAL A 106 8.67 5.48 26.35
CA VAL A 106 9.04 4.35 25.48
C VAL A 106 9.06 3.05 26.29
N MET A 107 9.62 3.04 27.49
CA MET A 107 9.69 1.84 28.33
C MET A 107 8.30 1.34 28.75
N GLU A 108 7.38 2.25 29.07
CA GLU A 108 6.00 1.91 29.40
C GLU A 108 5.30 1.29 28.20
N LEU A 109 5.38 1.93 27.03
CA LEU A 109 4.79 1.42 25.79
C LEU A 109 5.35 0.03 25.43
N VAL A 110 6.67 -0.17 25.54
CA VAL A 110 7.30 -1.47 25.28
C VAL A 110 6.86 -2.52 26.28
N LYS A 111 6.73 -2.16 27.56
CA LYS A 111 6.25 -3.07 28.61
C LYS A 111 4.85 -3.56 28.30
N GLU A 112 3.97 -2.67 27.85
CA GLU A 112 2.63 -3.04 27.39
C GLU A 112 2.70 -3.92 26.14
N ALA A 113 3.52 -3.53 25.15
CA ALA A 113 3.65 -4.27 23.91
C ALA A 113 4.18 -5.69 24.09
N LYS A 114 5.07 -5.88 25.06
CA LYS A 114 5.64 -7.18 25.39
C LYS A 114 4.59 -8.19 25.83
N LEU A 115 3.48 -7.75 26.44
CA LEU A 115 2.39 -8.63 26.91
C LEU A 115 1.68 -9.40 25.79
N PHE A 116 1.84 -8.95 24.54
CA PHE A 116 1.24 -9.56 23.37
C PHE A 116 2.24 -9.87 22.25
N SER A 117 3.53 -9.68 22.49
CA SER A 117 4.62 -9.95 21.53
C SER A 117 4.56 -11.34 20.87
N ASN A 118 4.14 -12.37 21.62
CA ASN A 118 4.01 -13.74 21.11
C ASN A 118 2.88 -13.94 20.09
N TYR A 119 1.99 -12.96 19.95
CA TYR A 119 0.83 -13.03 19.05
C TYR A 119 0.92 -12.03 17.90
N LEU A 120 1.91 -11.13 17.94
CA LEU A 120 2.05 -10.04 17.00
C LEU A 120 2.70 -10.54 15.71
N GLU A 121 1.90 -10.68 14.66
CA GLU A 121 2.36 -11.07 13.33
C GLU A 121 2.59 -9.84 12.44
N SER A 122 1.83 -8.77 12.64
CA SER A 122 1.90 -7.57 11.78
C SER A 122 1.95 -6.29 12.60
N LEU A 123 2.94 -5.45 12.32
CA LEU A 123 3.13 -4.14 12.94
C LEU A 123 3.17 -3.06 11.88
N THR A 124 2.36 -2.03 12.06
CA THR A 124 2.32 -0.85 11.19
C THR A 124 2.63 0.40 11.99
N LEU A 125 3.66 1.14 11.62
CA LEU A 125 4.04 2.43 12.19
C LEU A 125 3.67 3.53 11.19
N LEU A 126 2.77 4.44 11.58
CA LEU A 126 2.20 5.43 10.68
C LEU A 126 2.39 6.86 11.21
N PHE A 127 3.02 7.68 10.39
CA PHE A 127 3.19 9.12 10.59
C PHE A 127 3.83 9.48 11.93
N LEU A 128 4.66 8.58 12.48
CA LEU A 128 5.31 8.76 13.77
C LEU A 128 6.52 9.69 13.72
N GLY A 129 6.84 10.27 12.55
CA GLY A 129 7.92 11.24 12.41
C GLY A 129 9.19 10.87 13.19
N ARG A 130 9.69 11.81 13.99
CA ARG A 130 10.92 11.65 14.78
C ARG A 130 10.75 10.78 16.02
N GLN A 131 9.52 10.51 16.43
CA GLN A 131 9.22 9.66 17.58
C GLN A 131 9.52 8.20 17.26
N CYS A 132 9.32 7.82 15.99
CA CYS A 132 9.67 6.50 15.49
C CYS A 132 11.13 6.15 15.79
N TYR A 133 12.05 7.11 15.69
CA TYR A 133 13.48 6.91 15.98
C TYR A 133 13.72 6.26 17.36
N PHE A 134 12.97 6.66 18.38
CA PHE A 134 13.12 6.14 19.74
C PHE A 134 12.38 4.81 19.97
N LEU A 135 11.28 4.60 19.23
CA LEU A 135 10.45 3.40 19.32
C LEU A 135 11.00 2.23 18.49
N PHE A 136 11.66 2.53 17.38
CA PHE A 136 11.98 1.55 16.35
C PHE A 136 12.89 0.42 16.86
N SER A 137 13.88 0.75 17.68
CA SER A 137 14.80 -0.24 18.28
C SER A 137 14.11 -1.37 19.04
N GLN A 138 12.86 -1.14 19.49
CA GLN A 138 12.10 -2.06 20.31
C GLN A 138 11.35 -3.11 19.47
N ILE A 139 11.23 -2.88 18.16
CA ILE A 139 10.56 -3.81 17.23
C ILE A 139 11.27 -5.16 17.21
N CYS A 140 12.59 -5.17 17.42
CA CYS A 140 13.37 -6.40 17.43
C CYS A 140 13.02 -7.38 18.55
N ASN A 141 12.13 -7.01 19.49
CA ASN A 141 11.58 -7.90 20.50
C ASN A 141 10.39 -8.74 19.99
N PHE A 142 9.85 -8.44 18.81
CA PHE A 142 8.69 -9.11 18.22
C PHE A 142 9.14 -10.22 17.25
N ASN A 143 9.67 -11.32 17.78
CA ASN A 143 10.26 -12.39 16.97
C ASN A 143 9.25 -13.15 16.09
N GLN A 144 7.94 -12.98 16.31
CA GLN A 144 6.87 -13.58 15.50
C GLN A 144 6.42 -12.68 14.34
N LEU A 145 7.04 -11.50 14.18
CA LEU A 145 6.65 -10.53 13.18
C LEU A 145 6.94 -11.06 11.77
N THR A 146 5.89 -11.21 10.99
CA THR A 146 5.93 -11.60 9.57
C THR A 146 5.66 -10.40 8.66
N THR A 147 5.04 -9.34 9.16
CA THR A 147 4.78 -8.10 8.41
C THR A 147 5.21 -6.88 9.20
N LEU A 148 6.05 -6.04 8.59
CA LEU A 148 6.43 -4.73 9.09
C LEU A 148 6.12 -3.67 8.05
N SER A 149 5.32 -2.67 8.43
CA SER A 149 5.02 -1.51 7.60
C SER A 149 5.42 -0.24 8.34
N ILE A 150 6.15 0.64 7.66
CA ILE A 150 6.64 1.92 8.18
C ILE A 150 6.25 2.98 7.17
N CYS A 151 5.47 3.98 7.60
CA CYS A 151 4.99 5.05 6.74
C CYS A 151 5.20 6.40 7.41
N GLY A 152 5.82 7.38 6.73
CA GLY A 152 5.98 8.74 7.25
C GLY A 152 6.73 8.81 8.57
N CYS A 153 7.84 8.06 8.68
CA CYS A 153 8.60 7.90 9.91
C CYS A 153 10.08 8.22 9.71
N VAL A 154 10.73 8.70 10.77
CA VAL A 154 12.19 8.90 10.84
C VAL A 154 12.82 7.76 11.64
N VAL A 155 13.76 7.04 11.05
CA VAL A 155 14.35 5.82 11.62
C VAL A 155 15.88 5.88 11.55
N GLY A 156 16.57 5.54 12.65
CA GLY A 156 18.04 5.42 12.61
C GLY A 156 18.46 4.25 11.73
N LEU A 157 19.31 4.49 10.73
CA LEU A 157 19.73 3.47 9.75
C LEU A 157 20.46 2.29 10.41
N GLU A 158 21.33 2.57 11.39
CA GLU A 158 22.02 1.55 12.18
C GLU A 158 21.01 0.62 12.88
N GLU A 159 19.97 1.20 13.50
CA GLU A 159 18.99 0.42 14.26
C GLU A 159 17.98 -0.29 13.36
N PHE A 160 17.71 0.28 12.19
CA PHE A 160 17.03 -0.42 11.10
C PHE A 160 17.77 -1.68 10.70
N SER A 161 19.07 -1.57 10.38
CA SER A 161 19.91 -2.69 9.99
C SER A 161 19.96 -3.79 11.08
N LYS A 162 20.21 -3.41 12.34
CA LYS A 162 20.19 -4.37 13.47
C LYS A 162 18.84 -5.05 13.67
N THR A 163 17.75 -4.34 13.40
CA THR A 163 16.38 -4.88 13.54
C THR A 163 16.10 -5.88 12.43
N MET A 164 16.46 -5.58 11.17
CA MET A 164 16.33 -6.51 10.06
C MET A 164 17.02 -7.84 10.36
N LEU A 165 18.24 -7.83 10.89
CA LEU A 165 18.96 -9.05 11.25
C LEU A 165 18.27 -9.93 12.31
N LYS A 166 17.40 -9.35 13.15
CA LYS A 166 16.70 -10.06 14.24
C LYS A 166 15.33 -10.58 13.83
N LEU A 167 14.68 -9.95 12.85
CA LEU A 167 13.35 -10.31 12.38
C LEU A 167 13.41 -11.47 11.36
N VAL A 168 13.88 -12.63 11.81
CA VAL A 168 14.15 -13.81 10.96
C VAL A 168 12.91 -14.44 10.32
N ASN A 169 11.71 -14.06 10.76
CA ASN A 169 10.43 -14.54 10.23
C ASN A 169 9.73 -13.49 9.34
N LEU A 170 10.38 -12.35 9.08
CA LEU A 170 9.77 -11.26 8.33
C LEU A 170 9.60 -11.67 6.86
N GLU A 171 8.36 -11.70 6.39
CA GLU A 171 8.01 -12.06 5.02
C GLU A 171 7.60 -10.84 4.19
N PHE A 172 7.06 -9.80 4.83
CA PHE A 172 6.55 -8.59 4.18
C PHE A 172 7.18 -7.35 4.82
N LEU A 173 7.87 -6.55 4.02
CA LEU A 173 8.42 -5.26 4.44
C LEU A 173 7.87 -4.16 3.53
N ILE A 174 7.22 -3.18 4.15
CA ILE A 174 6.63 -2.02 3.47
C ILE A 174 7.25 -0.74 4.05
N LEU A 175 7.90 0.07 3.22
CA LEU A 175 8.56 1.32 3.62
C LEU A 175 8.09 2.46 2.73
N ASN A 176 7.22 3.33 3.23
CA ASN A 176 6.74 4.49 2.46
C ASN A 176 7.12 5.79 3.16
N GLU A 177 7.72 6.75 2.44
CA GLU A 177 8.09 8.05 3.01
C GLU A 177 8.91 7.90 4.30
N VAL A 178 9.90 6.99 4.28
CA VAL A 178 10.77 6.73 5.41
C VAL A 178 12.04 7.56 5.27
N GLU A 179 12.35 8.29 6.33
CA GLU A 179 13.54 9.10 6.43
C GLU A 179 14.56 8.40 7.33
N PHE A 180 15.65 7.94 6.75
CA PHE A 180 16.73 7.30 7.48
C PHE A 180 17.68 8.35 8.06
N VAL A 181 18.06 8.19 9.32
CA VAL A 181 19.08 9.01 9.96
C VAL A 181 20.38 8.24 10.04
N LYS A 182 21.46 8.83 9.53
CA LYS A 182 22.81 8.29 9.59
C LYS A 182 23.72 9.33 10.25
N PHE A 183 24.41 8.96 11.31
CA PHE A 183 25.44 9.84 11.89
C PHE A 183 26.73 9.74 11.07
N GLN A 184 27.52 10.80 11.05
CA GLN A 184 28.81 10.82 10.33
C GLN A 184 29.77 9.69 10.78
N ASN A 185 29.64 9.22 12.02
CA ASN A 185 30.48 8.17 12.59
C ASN A 185 29.93 6.75 12.38
N ASP A 186 28.77 6.59 11.73
CA ASP A 186 28.14 5.27 11.57
C ASP A 186 28.85 4.40 10.51
N GLY A 187 29.82 4.94 9.76
CA GLY A 187 30.50 4.21 8.68
C GLY A 187 29.58 3.97 7.48
N ASP A 188 29.85 2.94 6.66
CA ASP A 188 29.11 2.65 5.42
C ASP A 188 27.96 1.65 5.63
N ILE A 189 27.13 1.86 6.64
CA ILE A 189 26.00 0.95 6.97
C ILE A 189 25.00 0.81 5.82
N ASP A 190 24.80 1.87 5.06
CA ASP A 190 24.00 1.92 3.84
C ASP A 190 24.40 0.84 2.81
N ARG A 191 25.68 0.48 2.76
CA ARG A 191 26.22 -0.53 1.84
C ARG A 191 26.25 -1.95 2.42
N THR A 192 26.03 -2.09 3.72
CA THR A 192 26.17 -3.37 4.45
C THR A 192 24.87 -3.85 5.08
N LEU A 193 23.75 -3.18 4.80
CA LEU A 193 22.43 -3.56 5.26
C LEU A 193 22.03 -4.91 4.68
N VAL A 194 21.58 -5.82 5.55
CA VAL A 194 21.14 -7.17 5.18
C VAL A 194 19.69 -7.35 5.62
N PHE A 195 18.85 -7.80 4.69
CA PHE A 195 17.47 -8.15 4.98
C PHE A 195 17.33 -9.62 5.40
N PRO A 196 16.25 -9.99 6.10
CA PRO A 196 15.93 -11.38 6.41
C PRO A 196 15.82 -12.24 5.14
N SER A 197 16.37 -13.47 5.19
CA SER A 197 16.26 -14.42 4.09
C SER A 197 14.82 -14.90 3.86
N SER A 198 13.92 -14.71 4.82
CA SER A 198 12.49 -15.04 4.74
C SER A 198 11.67 -14.04 3.93
N LEU A 199 12.26 -12.93 3.48
CA LEU A 199 11.54 -11.82 2.86
C LEU A 199 10.99 -12.23 1.49
N LYS A 200 9.66 -12.19 1.36
CA LYS A 200 8.90 -12.55 0.14
C LYS A 200 8.38 -11.32 -0.61
N VAL A 201 8.10 -10.24 0.12
CA VAL A 201 7.59 -8.99 -0.45
C VAL A 201 8.38 -7.83 0.11
N LEU A 202 8.93 -7.03 -0.80
CA LEU A 202 9.58 -5.77 -0.52
C LEU A 202 8.83 -4.68 -1.28
N ASP A 203 8.21 -3.77 -0.54
CA ASP A 203 7.51 -2.59 -1.07
C ASP A 203 8.19 -1.36 -0.47
N TYR A 204 8.81 -0.52 -1.30
CA TYR A 204 9.29 0.75 -0.82
C TYR A 204 9.15 1.90 -1.81
N SER A 205 8.91 3.07 -1.23
CA SER A 205 8.65 4.30 -1.96
C SER A 205 9.11 5.53 -1.20
N SER A 206 9.67 6.50 -1.93
CA SER A 206 10.10 7.80 -1.40
C SER A 206 10.99 7.69 -0.16
N LEU A 207 12.09 6.93 -0.28
CA LEU A 207 13.05 6.79 0.81
C LEU A 207 14.10 7.89 0.73
N CYS A 208 14.47 8.45 1.87
CA CYS A 208 15.57 9.41 1.94
C CYS A 208 16.49 9.12 3.11
N ILE A 209 17.71 9.64 3.02
CA ILE A 209 18.73 9.54 4.06
C ILE A 209 19.21 10.94 4.42
N ASN A 210 19.25 11.17 5.73
CA ASN A 210 19.68 12.39 6.37
C ASN A 210 20.97 12.11 7.11
N ILE A 211 22.06 12.70 6.62
CA ILE A 211 23.37 12.62 7.28
C ILE A 211 23.48 13.78 8.25
N THR A 212 23.72 13.48 9.52
CA THR A 212 23.76 14.50 10.58
C THR A 212 24.95 14.34 11.51
N ASP A 213 25.46 15.47 11.99
CA ASP A 213 26.43 15.60 13.08
C ASP A 213 25.75 15.93 14.42
N LEU A 214 24.42 16.13 14.40
CA LEU A 214 23.64 16.44 15.60
C LEU A 214 23.95 15.40 16.66
N THR A 215 24.32 15.89 17.84
CA THR A 215 24.62 15.01 18.97
C THR A 215 23.41 14.12 19.28
N LYS A 216 23.62 12.94 19.89
CA LYS A 216 22.55 12.01 20.30
C LYS A 216 21.57 12.58 21.36
N ASN A 217 21.57 13.90 21.60
CA ASN A 217 20.64 14.59 22.47
C ASN A 217 19.21 14.46 21.91
N GLY A 218 18.34 13.78 22.66
CA GLY A 218 16.97 13.54 22.24
C GLY A 218 16.14 14.83 22.09
N TYR A 219 16.48 15.89 22.83
CA TYR A 219 15.79 17.17 22.71
C TYR A 219 16.06 17.85 21.37
N ASP A 220 17.34 17.99 21.00
CA ASP A 220 17.73 18.64 19.74
C ASP A 220 17.25 17.86 18.53
N PHE A 221 17.26 16.53 18.62
CA PHE A 221 16.67 15.69 17.59
C PHE A 221 15.15 15.92 17.46
N ILE A 222 14.41 15.93 18.57
CA ILE A 222 12.94 16.15 18.52
C ILE A 222 12.54 17.57 18.14
N PHE A 223 13.34 18.61 18.40
CA PHE A 223 12.89 20.01 18.17
C PHE A 223 13.70 20.78 17.13
N HIS A 224 14.99 20.48 16.92
CA HIS A 224 15.90 21.30 16.10
C HIS A 224 16.43 20.61 14.83
N TYR A 225 16.03 19.37 14.61
CA TYR A 225 16.55 18.51 13.53
C TYR A 225 16.54 19.13 12.11
N LYS A 226 15.59 20.00 11.76
CA LYS A 226 15.48 20.52 10.38
C LYS A 226 16.53 21.56 9.96
N ALA A 227 17.30 22.13 10.87
CA ALA A 227 18.10 23.33 10.56
C ALA A 227 19.42 23.09 9.79
N SER A 228 19.88 21.83 9.62
CA SER A 228 21.26 21.58 9.14
C SER A 228 21.45 20.26 8.37
N ILE A 229 20.41 19.74 7.72
CA ILE A 229 20.44 18.39 7.15
C ILE A 229 20.58 18.41 5.63
N ILE A 230 21.52 17.61 5.14
CA ILE A 230 21.59 17.20 3.73
C ILE A 230 20.68 15.99 3.59
N GLN A 231 19.57 16.18 2.87
CA GLN A 231 18.64 15.13 2.51
C GLN A 231 18.96 14.64 1.11
N ASN A 232 19.27 13.35 1.01
CA ASN A 232 19.47 12.67 -0.26
C ASN A 232 18.41 11.58 -0.41
N THR A 233 18.02 11.30 -1.64
CA THR A 233 17.26 10.09 -1.95
C THR A 233 18.09 8.86 -1.56
N PHE A 234 17.42 7.82 -1.08
CA PHE A 234 18.09 6.64 -0.53
C PHE A 234 17.64 5.36 -1.20
N TYR A 235 18.61 4.65 -1.77
CA TYR A 235 18.43 3.32 -2.33
C TYR A 235 19.19 2.30 -1.48
N PHE A 236 18.56 1.16 -1.22
CA PHE A 236 19.29 0.01 -0.71
C PHE A 236 20.28 -0.46 -1.77
N ALA A 237 21.49 -0.85 -1.38
CA ALA A 237 22.40 -1.49 -2.33
C ALA A 237 21.75 -2.77 -2.91
N PRO A 238 21.84 -3.03 -4.22
CA PRO A 238 21.35 -4.28 -4.81
C PRO A 238 21.98 -5.49 -4.13
N HIS A 239 21.16 -6.45 -3.72
CA HIS A 239 21.61 -7.67 -3.04
C HIS A 239 20.65 -8.83 -3.33
N ILE A 240 21.11 -10.05 -3.01
CA ILE A 240 20.38 -11.29 -3.27
C ILE A 240 19.37 -11.52 -2.15
N LEU A 241 18.10 -11.71 -2.52
CA LEU A 241 16.98 -11.99 -1.64
C LEU A 241 16.27 -13.28 -2.09
N PRO A 242 16.78 -14.47 -1.73
CA PRO A 242 16.46 -15.73 -2.40
C PRO A 242 14.97 -16.12 -2.38
N GLU A 243 14.18 -15.65 -1.41
CA GLU A 243 12.75 -15.94 -1.29
C GLU A 243 11.85 -14.80 -1.81
N LEU A 244 12.43 -13.71 -2.34
CA LEU A 244 11.68 -12.54 -2.77
C LEU A 244 10.85 -12.85 -4.03
N GLU A 245 9.53 -12.78 -3.89
CA GLU A 245 8.57 -13.03 -4.97
C GLU A 245 8.03 -11.74 -5.60
N LYS A 246 7.95 -10.67 -4.82
CA LYS A 246 7.35 -9.39 -5.25
C LYS A 246 8.19 -8.21 -4.85
N LEU A 247 8.47 -7.35 -5.82
CA LEU A 247 9.06 -6.04 -5.60
C LEU A 247 8.04 -4.97 -5.99
N LYS A 248 7.84 -3.99 -5.11
CA LYS A 248 7.27 -2.68 -5.47
C LYS A 248 8.29 -1.60 -5.15
N PHE A 249 8.60 -0.79 -6.14
CA PHE A 249 9.63 0.24 -6.08
C PHE A 249 9.14 1.50 -6.79
N ILE A 250 8.73 2.50 -6.01
CA ILE A 250 8.14 3.74 -6.53
C ILE A 250 8.96 4.92 -6.03
N ASP A 251 9.83 5.46 -6.90
CA ASP A 251 10.69 6.59 -6.55
C ASP A 251 10.83 7.58 -7.72
N TYR A 252 10.51 8.84 -7.47
CA TYR A 252 10.51 9.89 -8.49
C TYR A 252 11.93 10.38 -8.85
N ASP A 253 12.91 10.20 -7.96
CA ASP A 253 14.29 10.66 -8.15
C ASP A 253 15.23 9.52 -8.59
N TYR A 254 14.68 8.53 -9.29
CA TYR A 254 15.30 7.24 -9.63
C TYR A 254 16.71 7.33 -10.25
N GLU A 255 17.63 6.52 -9.69
CA GLU A 255 18.93 6.19 -10.29
C GLU A 255 18.80 5.03 -11.29
N SER A 256 19.03 5.31 -12.58
CA SER A 256 18.82 4.38 -13.72
C SER A 256 19.42 2.99 -13.56
N GLU A 257 20.56 2.86 -12.89
CA GLU A 257 21.31 1.61 -12.77
C GLU A 257 20.76 0.65 -11.70
N PHE A 258 19.93 1.13 -10.76
CA PHE A 258 19.53 0.32 -9.60
C PHE A 258 18.66 -0.88 -9.98
N LEU A 259 17.58 -0.66 -10.72
CA LEU A 259 16.58 -1.69 -11.02
C LEU A 259 17.14 -2.82 -11.90
N PRO A 260 17.89 -2.55 -13.00
CA PRO A 260 18.56 -3.61 -13.76
C PRO A 260 19.44 -4.51 -12.90
N LEU A 261 20.29 -3.92 -12.05
CA LEU A 261 21.17 -4.67 -11.15
C LEU A 261 20.37 -5.51 -10.14
N PHE A 262 19.31 -4.94 -9.58
CA PHE A 262 18.46 -5.64 -8.62
C PHE A 262 17.75 -6.84 -9.25
N LEU A 263 17.21 -6.67 -10.46
CA LEU A 263 16.54 -7.74 -11.21
C LEU A 263 17.50 -8.86 -11.60
N ALA A 264 18.74 -8.53 -11.97
CA ALA A 264 19.77 -9.51 -12.29
C ALA A 264 20.15 -10.38 -11.08
N LEU A 265 20.18 -9.79 -9.88
CA LEU A 265 20.48 -10.51 -8.63
C LEU A 265 19.31 -11.33 -8.08
N ASN A 266 18.08 -11.04 -8.51
CA ASN A 266 16.85 -11.65 -7.99
C ASN A 266 16.01 -12.30 -9.09
N PRO A 267 16.55 -13.30 -9.81
CA PRO A 267 15.86 -13.92 -10.94
C PRO A 267 14.56 -14.65 -10.56
N GLN A 268 14.36 -14.99 -9.29
CA GLN A 268 13.16 -15.68 -8.76
C GLN A 268 11.90 -14.79 -8.68
N LEU A 269 12.04 -13.48 -8.87
CA LEU A 269 10.92 -12.53 -8.81
C LEU A 269 9.77 -12.95 -9.75
N LYS A 270 8.54 -12.84 -9.25
CA LYS A 270 7.30 -13.19 -9.97
C LYS A 270 6.48 -11.95 -10.34
N SER A 271 6.59 -10.90 -9.54
CA SER A 271 5.83 -9.66 -9.69
C SER A 271 6.73 -8.44 -9.50
N LEU A 272 6.57 -7.46 -10.38
CA LEU A 272 7.24 -6.16 -10.31
C LEU A 272 6.21 -5.05 -10.36
N ASN A 273 6.33 -4.04 -9.49
CA ASN A 273 5.56 -2.80 -9.54
C ASN A 273 6.53 -1.62 -9.51
N VAL A 274 6.50 -0.77 -10.54
CA VAL A 274 7.46 0.33 -10.72
C VAL A 274 6.81 1.57 -11.33
N LEU A 275 7.49 2.71 -11.22
CA LEU A 275 7.14 3.87 -12.03
C LEU A 275 7.56 3.65 -13.49
N CYS A 276 6.82 4.24 -14.42
CA CYS A 276 7.16 4.17 -15.85
C CYS A 276 8.56 4.72 -16.11
N ASN A 277 8.93 5.86 -15.50
CA ASN A 277 10.26 6.46 -15.63
C ASN A 277 11.44 5.56 -15.19
N SER A 278 11.17 4.49 -14.43
CA SER A 278 12.19 3.54 -13.98
C SER A 278 12.47 2.42 -15.00
N LEU A 279 11.69 2.36 -16.09
CA LEU A 279 11.77 1.34 -17.13
C LEU A 279 12.60 1.80 -18.35
N ASP A 280 13.86 2.17 -18.12
CA ASP A 280 14.77 2.44 -19.24
C ASP A 280 15.07 1.20 -20.10
N LEU A 281 15.77 1.38 -21.22
CA LEU A 281 16.09 0.30 -22.15
C LEU A 281 16.88 -0.83 -21.46
N GLU A 282 17.82 -0.52 -20.58
CA GLU A 282 18.62 -1.52 -19.87
C GLU A 282 17.74 -2.37 -18.93
N CYS A 283 16.81 -1.74 -18.22
CA CYS A 283 15.82 -2.41 -17.39
C CYS A 283 14.91 -3.31 -18.24
N LEU A 284 14.42 -2.83 -19.39
CA LEU A 284 13.59 -3.60 -20.29
C LEU A 284 14.34 -4.81 -20.88
N PHE A 285 15.61 -4.66 -21.24
CA PHE A 285 16.46 -5.79 -21.64
C PHE A 285 16.63 -6.80 -20.49
N THR A 286 16.86 -6.32 -19.28
CA THR A 286 16.95 -7.19 -18.10
C THR A 286 15.65 -7.94 -17.84
N LEU A 287 14.50 -7.26 -17.98
CA LEU A 287 13.17 -7.86 -17.86
C LEU A 287 12.90 -8.90 -18.95
N SER A 288 13.24 -8.62 -20.20
CA SER A 288 13.10 -9.58 -21.31
C SER A 288 13.88 -10.88 -21.09
N ASN A 289 15.04 -10.79 -20.43
CA ASN A 289 15.86 -11.94 -20.07
C ASN A 289 15.35 -12.68 -18.81
N ASN A 290 14.45 -12.05 -18.05
CA ASN A 290 13.83 -12.64 -16.87
C ASN A 290 12.59 -13.45 -17.25
N ASN A 291 12.71 -14.78 -17.17
CA ASN A 291 11.63 -15.70 -17.52
C ASN A 291 10.57 -15.91 -16.41
N ASN A 292 10.84 -15.44 -15.19
CA ASN A 292 10.03 -15.72 -14.01
C ASN A 292 9.02 -14.63 -13.68
N ILE A 293 9.28 -13.37 -14.03
CA ILE A 293 8.33 -12.27 -13.82
C ILE A 293 7.13 -12.50 -14.74
N LYS A 294 5.96 -12.73 -14.13
CA LYS A 294 4.68 -12.96 -14.84
C LYS A 294 3.73 -11.79 -14.74
N HIS A 295 3.94 -10.93 -13.75
CA HIS A 295 3.11 -9.78 -13.46
C HIS A 295 3.95 -8.51 -13.40
N LEU A 296 3.59 -7.52 -14.22
CA LEU A 296 4.17 -6.19 -14.22
C LEU A 296 3.08 -5.15 -13.94
N SER A 297 3.28 -4.31 -12.93
CA SER A 297 2.41 -3.18 -12.60
C SER A 297 3.21 -1.89 -12.78
N ILE A 298 2.63 -0.91 -13.44
CA ILE A 298 3.32 0.32 -13.83
C ILE A 298 2.46 1.50 -13.44
N GLU A 299 3.07 2.46 -12.79
CA GLU A 299 2.43 3.71 -12.44
C GLU A 299 3.06 4.86 -13.25
N PHE A 300 2.23 5.57 -14.02
CA PHE A 300 2.65 6.80 -14.67
C PHE A 300 2.64 7.97 -13.68
N GLY A 301 3.72 8.74 -13.65
CA GLY A 301 3.87 9.99 -12.92
C GLY A 301 3.39 11.21 -13.73
N ASP A 302 3.20 12.34 -13.04
CA ASP A 302 2.70 13.59 -13.63
C ASP A 302 3.64 14.19 -14.70
N PHE A 303 4.93 13.81 -14.69
CA PHE A 303 5.98 14.34 -15.56
C PHE A 303 6.65 13.26 -16.40
N ASP A 304 5.97 12.14 -16.64
CA ASP A 304 6.55 11.07 -17.46
C ASP A 304 6.64 11.51 -18.92
N PHE A 305 7.83 11.98 -19.30
CA PHE A 305 8.22 12.11 -20.69
C PHE A 305 8.41 10.70 -21.22
N GLY A 306 7.52 10.25 -22.11
CA GLY A 306 7.59 8.91 -22.68
C GLY A 306 8.99 8.55 -23.18
N PHE A 307 9.34 7.28 -23.14
CA PHE A 307 10.53 6.77 -23.81
C PHE A 307 10.32 6.92 -25.32
N VAL A 308 10.71 8.06 -25.90
CA VAL A 308 10.81 8.19 -27.36
C VAL A 308 12.09 7.47 -27.77
N SER A 309 12.03 6.14 -27.75
CA SER A 309 13.11 5.31 -28.27
C SER A 309 12.92 5.18 -29.77
N GLU A 310 13.89 5.64 -30.56
CA GLU A 310 13.97 5.28 -31.98
C GLU A 310 14.17 3.76 -32.16
N GLU A 311 14.63 3.07 -31.12
CA GLU A 311 14.87 1.63 -31.09
C GLU A 311 13.62 0.86 -30.62
N SER A 312 13.39 -0.30 -31.24
CA SER A 312 12.31 -1.20 -30.84
C SER A 312 12.54 -1.79 -29.44
N LEU A 313 11.52 -1.76 -28.59
CA LEU A 313 11.57 -2.39 -27.27
C LEU A 313 11.82 -3.91 -27.37
N PRO A 314 12.60 -4.50 -26.44
CA PRO A 314 12.81 -5.95 -26.43
C PRO A 314 11.50 -6.70 -26.10
N PRO A 315 11.30 -7.92 -26.62
CA PRO A 315 10.08 -8.69 -26.36
C PRO A 315 10.03 -9.13 -24.89
N LEU A 316 8.93 -8.82 -24.20
CA LEU A 316 8.65 -9.20 -22.82
C LEU A 316 7.82 -10.49 -22.76
N SER A 317 8.33 -11.56 -23.37
CA SER A 317 7.60 -12.81 -23.59
C SER A 317 7.23 -13.56 -22.31
N SER A 318 7.86 -13.26 -21.17
CA SER A 318 7.57 -13.92 -19.89
C SER A 318 6.28 -13.42 -19.25
N LEU A 319 5.84 -12.19 -19.55
CA LEU A 319 4.68 -11.54 -18.94
C LEU A 319 3.36 -12.16 -19.38
N ILE A 320 2.48 -12.38 -18.40
CA ILE A 320 1.12 -12.94 -18.58
C ILE A 320 0.07 -11.89 -18.19
N PHE A 321 0.40 -11.01 -17.25
CA PHE A 321 -0.50 -9.98 -16.76
C PHE A 321 0.23 -8.64 -16.64
N ILE A 322 -0.41 -7.56 -17.10
CA ILE A 322 0.11 -6.19 -16.94
C ILE A 322 -0.97 -5.27 -16.36
N GLU A 323 -0.59 -4.45 -15.40
CA GLU A 323 -1.39 -3.36 -14.83
C GLU A 323 -0.71 -2.04 -15.17
N ILE A 324 -1.44 -1.07 -15.73
CA ILE A 324 -0.91 0.26 -16.01
C ILE A 324 -1.85 1.31 -15.44
N HIS A 325 -1.33 2.12 -14.53
CA HIS A 325 -2.06 3.13 -13.79
C HIS A 325 -1.77 4.54 -14.32
N LYS A 326 -2.77 5.42 -14.20
CA LYS A 326 -2.67 6.87 -14.47
C LYS A 326 -2.23 7.21 -15.90
N ILE A 327 -2.72 6.47 -16.89
CA ILE A 327 -2.39 6.74 -18.29
C ILE A 327 -3.06 8.05 -18.74
N THR A 328 -2.24 9.06 -19.01
CA THR A 328 -2.68 10.33 -19.60
C THR A 328 -2.63 10.27 -21.13
N LEU A 329 -3.30 11.21 -21.81
CA LEU A 329 -3.29 11.30 -23.29
C LEU A 329 -1.86 11.36 -23.88
N SER A 330 -0.94 12.07 -23.20
CA SER A 330 0.45 12.17 -23.63
C SER A 330 1.24 10.87 -23.49
N SER A 331 0.72 9.90 -22.73
CA SER A 331 1.38 8.65 -22.38
C SER A 331 0.90 7.45 -23.20
N TYR A 332 -0.10 7.64 -24.08
CA TYR A 332 -0.71 6.55 -24.85
C TYR A 332 0.27 5.82 -25.74
N LEU A 333 1.15 6.55 -26.42
CA LEU A 333 2.15 5.94 -27.31
C LEU A 333 3.07 5.01 -26.51
N THR A 334 3.64 5.51 -25.42
CA THR A 334 4.52 4.73 -24.52
C THR A 334 3.80 3.50 -23.96
N ALA A 335 2.58 3.67 -23.46
CA ALA A 335 1.78 2.56 -22.94
C ALA A 335 1.51 1.51 -24.04
N TYR A 336 1.17 1.95 -25.25
CA TYR A 336 0.92 1.06 -26.39
C TYR A 336 2.18 0.30 -26.81
N GLU A 337 3.33 0.95 -26.92
CA GLU A 337 4.61 0.31 -27.28
C GLU A 337 5.00 -0.74 -26.26
N LEU A 338 4.89 -0.41 -24.98
CA LEU A 338 5.19 -1.35 -23.91
C LEU A 338 4.25 -2.56 -23.94
N ILE A 339 2.93 -2.33 -24.01
CA ILE A 339 1.94 -3.42 -24.11
C ILE A 339 2.21 -4.27 -25.35
N SER A 340 2.58 -3.64 -26.47
CA SER A 340 2.89 -4.31 -27.73
C SER A 340 4.12 -5.21 -27.66
N SER A 341 5.05 -4.95 -26.73
CA SER A 341 6.20 -5.82 -26.49
C SER A 341 5.86 -7.12 -25.74
N CYS A 342 4.66 -7.24 -25.18
CA CYS A 342 4.24 -8.33 -24.33
C CYS A 342 3.36 -9.36 -25.09
N GLU A 343 3.95 -10.18 -25.97
CA GLU A 343 3.22 -11.06 -26.90
C GLU A 343 2.37 -12.17 -26.24
N ASN A 344 2.64 -12.49 -24.97
CA ASN A 344 2.00 -13.58 -24.22
C ASN A 344 0.96 -13.13 -23.20
N LEU A 345 0.55 -11.86 -23.22
CA LEU A 345 -0.44 -11.33 -22.28
C LEU A 345 -1.77 -12.07 -22.39
N GLU A 346 -2.23 -12.58 -21.25
CA GLU A 346 -3.58 -13.13 -21.07
C GLU A 346 -4.50 -12.16 -20.33
N GLY A 347 -3.94 -11.21 -19.58
CA GLY A 347 -4.72 -10.21 -18.86
C GLY A 347 -4.10 -8.82 -18.83
N ILE A 348 -4.95 -7.81 -18.92
CA ILE A 348 -4.60 -6.39 -18.81
C ILE A 348 -5.52 -5.70 -17.82
N GLU A 349 -4.96 -4.80 -17.02
CA GLU A 349 -5.69 -3.74 -16.33
C GLU A 349 -5.12 -2.37 -16.71
N LEU A 350 -5.97 -1.47 -17.20
CA LEU A 350 -5.60 -0.08 -17.51
C LEU A 350 -6.44 0.87 -16.65
N GLU A 351 -5.80 1.92 -16.14
CA GLU A 351 -6.46 3.10 -15.61
C GLU A 351 -6.10 4.31 -16.47
N VAL A 352 -7.07 4.81 -17.23
CA VAL A 352 -6.91 5.92 -18.16
C VAL A 352 -7.58 7.18 -17.64
N GLU A 353 -6.91 8.32 -17.78
CA GLU A 353 -7.45 9.62 -17.41
C GLU A 353 -8.63 10.00 -18.31
N CYS A 354 -8.43 9.91 -19.62
CA CYS A 354 -9.45 10.13 -20.63
C CYS A 354 -9.70 8.81 -21.37
N TYR A 355 -10.92 8.54 -21.82
CA TYR A 355 -11.15 7.42 -22.72
C TYR A 355 -10.78 7.80 -24.16
N ASP A 356 -10.20 6.85 -24.90
CA ASP A 356 -9.96 6.96 -26.33
C ASP A 356 -10.18 5.59 -26.98
N GLU A 357 -11.16 5.52 -27.89
CA GLU A 357 -11.56 4.26 -28.53
C GLU A 357 -10.44 3.70 -29.43
N GLU A 358 -9.70 4.57 -30.12
CA GLU A 358 -8.64 4.16 -31.04
C GLU A 358 -7.48 3.48 -30.30
N PHE A 359 -6.99 4.10 -29.23
CA PHE A 359 -5.97 3.55 -28.34
C PHE A 359 -6.35 2.16 -27.80
N VAL A 360 -7.56 2.03 -27.25
CA VAL A 360 -8.03 0.76 -26.68
C VAL A 360 -8.18 -0.30 -27.78
N ASN A 361 -8.75 0.07 -28.93
CA ASN A 361 -8.90 -0.85 -30.06
C ASN A 361 -7.55 -1.33 -30.60
N ASN A 362 -6.55 -0.44 -30.68
CA ASN A 362 -5.19 -0.80 -31.10
C ASN A 362 -4.56 -1.84 -30.16
N ILE A 363 -4.73 -1.70 -28.84
CA ILE A 363 -4.26 -2.69 -27.86
C ILE A 363 -4.93 -4.05 -28.07
N ILE A 364 -6.27 -4.07 -28.19
CA ILE A 364 -7.04 -5.31 -28.32
C ILE A 364 -6.65 -6.06 -29.60
N ASN A 365 -6.49 -5.34 -30.71
CA ASN A 365 -6.12 -5.93 -31.99
C ASN A 365 -4.69 -6.48 -32.01
N LYS A 366 -3.80 -5.93 -31.18
CA LYS A 366 -2.40 -6.38 -31.08
C LYS A 366 -2.27 -7.69 -30.29
N LEU A 367 -3.13 -7.94 -29.30
CA LEU A 367 -2.94 -9.00 -28.32
C LEU A 367 -3.86 -10.21 -28.54
N SER A 368 -3.41 -11.10 -29.41
CA SER A 368 -4.17 -12.30 -29.82
C SER A 368 -4.49 -13.31 -28.69
N LYS A 369 -3.76 -13.27 -27.56
CA LYS A 369 -3.92 -14.21 -26.43
C LYS A 369 -4.71 -13.64 -25.25
N LEU A 370 -5.17 -12.39 -25.37
CA LEU A 370 -5.83 -11.66 -24.29
C LEU A 370 -7.19 -12.29 -23.94
N LYS A 371 -7.34 -12.73 -22.69
CA LYS A 371 -8.57 -13.34 -22.16
C LYS A 371 -9.32 -12.41 -21.23
N SER A 372 -8.60 -11.58 -20.47
CA SER A 372 -9.16 -10.67 -19.48
C SER A 372 -8.74 -9.23 -19.75
N PHE A 373 -9.69 -8.30 -19.76
CA PHE A 373 -9.41 -6.88 -19.89
C PHE A 373 -10.19 -6.09 -18.84
N LYS A 374 -9.47 -5.30 -18.05
CA LYS A 374 -10.04 -4.37 -17.09
C LYS A 374 -9.66 -2.94 -17.46
N LEU A 375 -10.65 -2.07 -17.53
CA LEU A 375 -10.50 -0.68 -17.91
C LEU A 375 -11.16 0.22 -16.88
N ASN A 376 -10.37 0.99 -16.16
CA ASN A 376 -10.83 2.02 -15.25
C ASN A 376 -10.69 3.37 -15.97
N ILE A 377 -11.81 4.07 -16.16
CA ILE A 377 -11.88 5.34 -16.88
C ILE A 377 -12.21 6.44 -15.88
N LEU A 378 -11.33 7.43 -15.78
CA LEU A 378 -11.54 8.60 -14.93
C LEU A 378 -12.54 9.56 -15.60
N VAL A 379 -12.30 9.93 -16.86
CA VAL A 379 -13.12 10.86 -17.65
C VAL A 379 -13.52 10.22 -18.97
N ILE A 380 -14.81 10.29 -19.29
CA ILE A 380 -15.36 9.88 -20.59
C ILE A 380 -16.22 11.00 -21.15
N SER A 381 -16.06 11.28 -22.45
CA SER A 381 -16.80 12.35 -23.13
C SER A 381 -17.97 11.81 -23.96
N GLU A 382 -17.95 10.50 -24.23
CA GLU A 382 -18.89 9.77 -25.05
C GLU A 382 -20.16 9.43 -24.28
N THR A 383 -21.30 9.61 -24.92
CA THR A 383 -22.62 9.18 -24.42
C THR A 383 -22.94 7.74 -24.80
N LYS A 384 -22.14 7.13 -25.67
CA LYS A 384 -22.32 5.76 -26.16
C LYS A 384 -21.01 4.99 -26.04
N PHE A 385 -21.09 3.79 -25.47
CA PHE A 385 -19.94 2.91 -25.29
C PHE A 385 -20.15 1.61 -26.05
N ASN A 386 -19.37 1.40 -27.11
CA ASN A 386 -19.50 0.23 -27.97
C ASN A 386 -18.67 -0.95 -27.44
N LEU A 387 -19.32 -1.95 -26.85
CA LEU A 387 -18.61 -3.10 -26.30
C LEU A 387 -18.27 -4.17 -27.36
N ASN A 388 -18.71 -4.01 -28.62
CA ASN A 388 -18.40 -4.97 -29.69
C ASN A 388 -16.89 -5.11 -29.95
N MET A 389 -16.09 -4.07 -29.70
CA MET A 389 -14.64 -4.13 -29.90
C MET A 389 -13.94 -5.14 -28.97
N PHE A 390 -14.58 -5.53 -27.87
CA PHE A 390 -14.06 -6.55 -26.93
C PHE A 390 -14.56 -7.96 -27.23
N SER A 391 -15.13 -8.22 -28.40
CA SER A 391 -15.75 -9.52 -28.75
C SER A 391 -14.78 -10.71 -28.72
N SER A 392 -13.47 -10.48 -28.82
CA SER A 392 -12.41 -11.48 -28.68
C SER A 392 -12.05 -11.82 -27.23
N ILE A 393 -12.41 -10.97 -26.26
CA ILE A 393 -12.02 -11.07 -24.84
C ILE A 393 -13.07 -11.85 -24.07
N GLU A 394 -12.66 -12.79 -23.22
CA GLU A 394 -13.57 -13.65 -22.45
C GLU A 394 -14.22 -12.93 -21.26
N SER A 395 -13.42 -12.12 -20.54
CA SER A 395 -13.83 -11.41 -19.33
C SER A 395 -13.48 -9.94 -19.42
N LEU A 396 -14.50 -9.09 -19.40
CA LEU A 396 -14.38 -7.64 -19.47
C LEU A 396 -14.86 -6.99 -18.17
N ALA A 397 -14.06 -6.08 -17.62
CA ALA A 397 -14.46 -5.23 -16.51
C ALA A 397 -14.23 -3.76 -16.86
N ILE A 398 -15.27 -2.93 -16.77
CA ILE A 398 -15.16 -1.49 -17.01
C ILE A 398 -15.63 -0.75 -15.76
N SER A 399 -14.81 0.16 -15.25
CA SER A 399 -15.15 1.02 -14.12
C SER A 399 -15.15 2.47 -14.58
N LEU A 400 -16.26 3.18 -14.36
CA LEU A 400 -16.40 4.60 -14.68
C LEU A 400 -16.47 5.42 -13.40
N ASN A 401 -15.43 6.21 -13.14
CA ASN A 401 -15.28 6.94 -11.88
C ASN A 401 -16.00 8.30 -11.90
N SER A 402 -15.93 9.02 -13.02
CA SER A 402 -16.58 10.33 -13.20
C SER A 402 -17.29 10.39 -14.54
N THR A 403 -18.62 10.30 -14.51
CA THR A 403 -19.46 10.56 -15.68
C THR A 403 -20.43 11.67 -15.31
N LYS A 404 -20.46 12.73 -16.12
CA LYS A 404 -21.46 13.80 -15.99
C LYS A 404 -22.78 13.39 -16.63
N GLU A 405 -22.71 12.48 -17.60
CA GLU A 405 -23.82 12.10 -18.46
C GLU A 405 -24.14 10.61 -18.32
N LEU A 406 -25.36 10.27 -18.74
CA LEU A 406 -25.84 8.90 -18.88
C LEU A 406 -25.15 8.24 -20.08
N ILE A 407 -24.66 7.01 -19.92
CA ILE A 407 -23.93 6.28 -20.95
C ILE A 407 -24.76 5.10 -21.43
N GLU A 408 -24.99 5.04 -22.73
CA GLU A 408 -25.63 3.91 -23.41
C GLU A 408 -24.57 2.85 -23.76
N PHE A 409 -24.66 1.68 -23.12
CA PHE A 409 -23.76 0.56 -23.43
C PHE A 409 -24.36 -0.36 -24.48
N ASN A 410 -23.64 -0.53 -25.59
CA ASN A 410 -24.01 -1.48 -26.64
C ASN A 410 -23.31 -2.82 -26.39
N LEU A 411 -24.04 -3.80 -25.84
CA LEU A 411 -23.50 -5.15 -25.65
C LEU A 411 -23.18 -5.83 -27.00
N PRO A 412 -22.20 -6.75 -27.03
CA PRO A 412 -21.87 -7.51 -28.23
C PRO A 412 -23.07 -8.31 -28.76
N LYS A 413 -23.39 -8.17 -30.05
CA LYS A 413 -24.48 -8.94 -30.71
C LYS A 413 -24.07 -10.37 -31.05
N HIS A 414 -22.79 -10.57 -31.37
CA HIS A 414 -22.21 -11.87 -31.70
C HIS A 414 -21.03 -12.11 -30.78
N SER A 415 -21.27 -12.67 -29.59
CA SER A 415 -20.20 -13.03 -28.67
C SER A 415 -19.65 -14.40 -29.05
N PHE A 416 -18.56 -14.42 -29.81
CA PHE A 416 -17.86 -15.68 -30.06
C PHE A 416 -17.06 -16.12 -28.82
N ASN A 417 -16.47 -15.17 -28.07
CA ASN A 417 -15.64 -15.47 -26.89
C ASN A 417 -16.07 -14.79 -25.58
N THR A 418 -16.68 -13.60 -25.62
CA THR A 418 -17.02 -12.85 -24.39
C THR A 418 -18.11 -13.55 -23.58
N LYS A 419 -17.75 -14.00 -22.37
CA LYS A 419 -18.63 -14.73 -21.46
C LYS A 419 -19.14 -13.85 -20.33
N PHE A 420 -18.34 -12.87 -19.91
CA PHE A 420 -18.59 -12.07 -18.73
C PHE A 420 -18.24 -10.60 -18.95
N ILE A 421 -19.19 -9.72 -18.64
CA ILE A 421 -18.99 -8.27 -18.60
C ILE A 421 -19.43 -7.75 -17.23
N LYS A 422 -18.54 -7.02 -16.57
CA LYS A 422 -18.83 -6.24 -15.37
C LYS A 422 -18.70 -4.76 -15.69
N LEU A 423 -19.77 -4.00 -15.52
CA LEU A 423 -19.75 -2.54 -15.58
C LEU A 423 -19.95 -1.98 -14.18
N GLN A 424 -19.05 -1.14 -13.71
CA GLN A 424 -19.11 -0.48 -12.42
C GLN A 424 -19.20 1.02 -12.64
N MET A 425 -20.23 1.68 -12.09
CA MET A 425 -20.42 3.12 -12.25
C MET A 425 -20.71 3.74 -10.89
N LYS A 426 -20.27 4.99 -10.69
CA LYS A 426 -20.59 5.74 -9.47
C LYS A 426 -22.01 6.33 -9.50
N ASN A 427 -22.41 6.85 -10.66
CA ASN A 427 -23.70 7.49 -10.90
C ASN A 427 -24.41 6.78 -12.07
N TRP A 428 -25.71 7.05 -12.25
CA TRP A 428 -26.50 6.61 -13.43
C TRP A 428 -26.56 5.10 -13.70
N TYR A 429 -26.15 4.26 -12.74
CA TYR A 429 -26.07 2.82 -12.94
C TYR A 429 -27.45 2.17 -13.12
N GLU A 430 -28.50 2.68 -12.45
CA GLU A 430 -29.87 2.17 -12.61
C GLU A 430 -30.43 2.51 -14.00
N ASP A 431 -30.25 3.75 -14.44
CA ASP A 431 -30.70 4.22 -15.76
C ASP A 431 -29.95 3.47 -16.87
N SER A 432 -28.62 3.33 -16.75
CA SER A 432 -27.80 2.56 -17.70
C SER A 432 -28.23 1.09 -17.72
N PHE A 433 -28.51 0.49 -16.55
CA PHE A 433 -29.04 -0.87 -16.46
C PHE A 433 -30.38 -1.03 -17.19
N ASN A 434 -31.29 -0.06 -17.01
CA ASN A 434 -32.59 -0.08 -17.68
C ASN A 434 -32.44 0.06 -19.20
N LEU A 435 -31.58 0.96 -19.69
CA LEU A 435 -31.28 1.11 -21.12
C LEU A 435 -30.70 -0.18 -21.73
N ILE A 436 -29.75 -0.82 -21.04
CA ILE A 436 -29.20 -2.11 -21.50
C ILE A 436 -30.32 -3.17 -21.53
N LYS A 437 -31.16 -3.24 -20.50
CA LYS A 437 -32.25 -4.22 -20.44
C LYS A 437 -33.29 -4.01 -21.54
N GLU A 438 -33.65 -2.75 -21.83
CA GLU A 438 -34.59 -2.39 -22.89
C GLU A 438 -34.05 -2.73 -24.29
N SER A 439 -32.80 -2.35 -24.57
CA SER A 439 -32.15 -2.65 -25.86
C SER A 439 -31.96 -4.15 -26.11
N GLN A 440 -31.88 -4.96 -25.05
CA GLN A 440 -31.65 -6.40 -25.09
C GLN A 440 -32.93 -7.26 -24.95
N SER A 441 -34.10 -6.63 -24.81
CA SER A 441 -35.37 -7.29 -24.49
C SER A 441 -35.92 -8.23 -25.58
N LYS A 442 -35.40 -8.19 -26.81
CA LYS A 442 -36.00 -8.89 -27.96
C LYS A 442 -35.21 -10.09 -28.50
N ASP A 443 -33.91 -10.22 -28.21
CA ASP A 443 -33.06 -11.29 -28.79
C ASP A 443 -31.70 -11.45 -28.06
N SER A 444 -31.63 -11.16 -26.75
CA SER A 444 -30.33 -11.20 -26.08
C SER A 444 -29.96 -12.57 -25.54
N ASN A 445 -28.76 -13.02 -25.91
CA ASN A 445 -28.07 -14.12 -25.25
C ASN A 445 -27.41 -13.67 -23.93
N TRP A 446 -27.88 -12.58 -23.31
CA TRP A 446 -27.25 -11.98 -22.14
C TRP A 446 -28.18 -12.03 -20.93
N HIS A 447 -27.72 -12.65 -19.85
CA HIS A 447 -28.34 -12.55 -18.55
C HIS A 447 -27.78 -11.34 -17.81
N ILE A 448 -28.61 -10.32 -17.63
CA ILE A 448 -28.20 -9.04 -17.07
C ILE A 448 -28.78 -8.89 -15.65
N LYS A 449 -27.91 -8.60 -14.68
CA LYS A 449 -28.28 -8.35 -13.28
C LYS A 449 -27.63 -7.09 -12.74
N LEU A 450 -28.34 -6.41 -11.86
CA LEU A 450 -27.80 -5.31 -11.07
C LEU A 450 -27.45 -5.80 -9.66
N LEU A 451 -26.20 -5.62 -9.23
CA LEU A 451 -25.68 -5.99 -7.91
C LEU A 451 -25.00 -4.77 -7.26
N GLY A 452 -25.76 -4.03 -6.46
CA GLY A 452 -25.32 -2.71 -5.97
C GLY A 452 -25.15 -1.77 -7.16
N ASN A 453 -23.98 -1.14 -7.28
CA ASN A 453 -23.62 -0.27 -8.40
C ASN A 453 -22.91 -1.01 -9.56
N ASN A 454 -22.99 -2.34 -9.59
CA ASN A 454 -22.40 -3.15 -10.65
C ASN A 454 -23.48 -3.75 -11.54
N ILE A 455 -23.37 -3.54 -12.84
CA ILE A 455 -24.14 -4.24 -13.86
C ILE A 455 -23.33 -5.45 -14.31
N ILE A 456 -23.90 -6.64 -14.15
CA ILE A 456 -23.27 -7.90 -14.51
C ILE A 456 -24.03 -8.50 -15.68
N CYS A 457 -23.34 -8.66 -16.81
CA CYS A 457 -23.87 -9.33 -18.00
C CYS A 457 -23.14 -10.66 -18.17
N LYS A 458 -23.89 -11.76 -18.21
CA LYS A 458 -23.36 -13.11 -18.46
C LYS A 458 -23.95 -13.68 -19.74
N HIS A 459 -23.13 -14.19 -20.63
CA HIS A 459 -23.63 -14.84 -21.84
C HIS A 459 -24.36 -16.15 -21.48
N ILE A 460 -25.45 -16.46 -22.16
CA ILE A 460 -26.33 -17.63 -21.92
C ILE A 460 -25.99 -18.81 -22.84
N GLY A 461 -25.14 -18.63 -23.84
CA GLY A 461 -24.67 -19.70 -24.73
C GLY A 461 -23.37 -20.35 -24.25
N ASN A 462 -23.42 -21.69 -24.11
CA ASN A 462 -22.42 -22.68 -23.71
C ASN A 462 -22.20 -22.90 -22.20
#